data_AF-A0A8T7GJZ7-F1
#
_entry.id   AF-A0A8T7GJZ7-F1
#
_cell.length_a   1.000
_cell.length_b   1.000
_cell.length_c   1.000
_cell.angle_alpha   90.00
_cell.angle_beta   90.00
_cell.angle_gamma   90.00
#
_symmetry.space_group_name_H-M   'P 1'
#
loop_
_entity.id
_entity.type
_entity.pdbx_description
1 polymer ?
#
loop_
_entity_poly.entity_id
_entity_poly.type
_entity_poly.pdbx_seq_one_letter_code
_entity_poly.pdbx_strand_id
1 'polypeptide(L)'
;MATIVHVKAANVSKFWHNPDVKGYTNFPETTKTYPMNWSFDEHRFLFDLPDGEIIELAKKCKLSYEDGEDKGKAITTFDLNHREDPFFNHSRLRIKITDDITTFNTKNPLEKLLLSGFKTYPFVAKSESDKTNVASVKWVIIDKELEAADKERGYLNEKTVWKFFTGTDKERLTPSMMRNILFAFNDKAIAISDTTAPEALEALLMSKIKEPKHLGKMSNKEKFLVLATSSKEELEIRALMGKALQRGIVRKTGEKWFYAGNKLADSTEATVQFLKKPENSAVYVALKEEVEFKK
;
A
#
# COMPACT_ATOMS: atom_id res chain seq x y z
N MET A 1 22.62 15.50 2.31
CA MET A 1 21.61 16.27 3.08
C MET A 1 21.24 15.48 4.33
N ALA A 2 20.67 16.08 5.37
CA ALA A 2 20.33 15.38 6.62
C ALA A 2 18.86 14.96 6.59
N THR A 3 18.59 13.68 6.37
CA THR A 3 17.22 13.14 6.39
C THR A 3 16.86 12.80 7.84
N ILE A 4 16.39 13.83 8.54
CA ILE A 4 15.84 13.72 9.89
C ILE A 4 14.39 13.22 9.76
N VAL A 5 14.07 12.13 10.45
CA VAL A 5 12.73 11.54 10.45
C VAL A 5 12.13 11.70 11.83
N HIS A 6 10.89 12.16 11.91
CA HIS A 6 10.17 12.37 13.16
C HIS A 6 9.14 11.25 13.38
N VAL A 7 8.89 10.91 14.63
CA VAL A 7 7.85 9.97 15.05
C VAL A 7 7.04 10.63 16.14
N LYS A 8 5.71 10.64 16.01
CA LYS A 8 4.80 11.20 17.01
C LYS A 8 3.67 10.23 17.34
N ALA A 9 3.02 10.44 18.48
CA ALA A 9 1.79 9.73 18.82
C ALA A 9 0.67 10.07 17.79
N ALA A 10 -0.09 9.06 17.38
CA ALA A 10 -1.18 9.22 16.42
C ALA A 10 -2.37 10.00 17.02
N ASN A 11 -2.64 9.76 18.30
CA ASN A 11 -3.62 10.47 19.11
C ASN A 11 -2.89 11.05 20.33
N VAL A 12 -2.81 12.38 20.42
CA VAL A 12 -2.35 13.03 21.64
C VAL A 12 -3.45 12.82 22.68
N SER A 13 -3.12 12.22 23.84
CA SER A 13 -4.13 12.04 24.90
C SER A 13 -4.61 13.42 25.35
N LYS A 14 -5.87 13.76 25.07
CA LYS A 14 -6.51 15.02 25.50
C LYS A 14 -6.62 15.18 27.02
N PHE A 15 -6.19 14.18 27.79
CA PHE A 15 -6.25 14.16 29.25
C PHE A 15 -5.51 15.34 29.91
N TRP A 16 -4.49 15.89 29.24
CA TRP A 16 -3.59 16.91 29.79
C TRP A 16 -3.98 18.35 29.45
N HIS A 17 -5.11 18.58 28.76
CA HIS A 17 -5.53 19.93 28.36
C HIS A 17 -6.68 20.48 29.23
N ASN A 18 -6.96 19.85 30.38
CA ASN A 18 -7.93 20.35 31.33
C ASN A 18 -7.21 21.01 32.52
N PRO A 19 -7.10 22.35 32.59
CA PRO A 19 -6.31 23.06 33.60
C PRO A 19 -6.88 22.96 35.03
N ASP A 20 -8.04 22.37 35.23
CA ASP A 20 -8.77 22.37 36.51
C ASP A 20 -8.51 21.16 37.43
N VAL A 21 -7.64 20.22 37.06
CA VAL A 21 -7.31 19.07 37.93
C VAL A 21 -6.20 19.46 38.92
N LYS A 22 -6.58 20.16 39.99
CA LYS A 22 -5.71 20.37 41.17
C LYS A 22 -5.40 19.01 41.80
N GLY A 23 -4.12 18.62 41.81
CA GLY A 23 -3.63 17.59 42.74
C GLY A 23 -2.72 16.49 42.17
N TYR A 24 -2.43 16.45 40.87
CA TYR A 24 -1.46 15.50 40.31
C TYR A 24 -0.41 16.21 39.44
N THR A 25 0.64 16.73 40.07
CA THR A 25 1.94 16.93 39.40
C THR A 25 2.61 15.57 39.22
N ASN A 26 2.15 14.78 38.25
CA ASN A 26 2.86 13.57 37.80
C ASN A 26 3.28 13.77 36.34
N PHE A 27 4.59 13.62 36.12
CA PHE A 27 5.39 14.03 34.97
C PHE A 27 4.96 13.40 33.62
N PRO A 28 5.04 14.14 32.50
CA PRO A 28 4.81 13.61 31.16
C PRO A 28 6.06 12.87 30.65
N GLU A 29 6.35 11.68 31.15
CA GLU A 29 7.44 10.85 30.60
C GLU A 29 7.07 9.36 30.58
N THR A 30 6.04 8.95 29.82
CA THR A 30 5.90 7.53 29.47
C THR A 30 6.78 7.20 28.26
N THR A 31 8.11 7.26 28.45
CA THR A 31 9.04 6.75 27.44
C THR A 31 8.74 5.27 27.21
N LYS A 32 8.22 4.94 26.03
CA LYS A 32 7.92 3.57 25.63
C LYS A 32 9.16 2.98 24.96
N THR A 33 9.52 1.77 25.36
CA THR A 33 10.67 1.06 24.81
C THR A 33 10.18 -0.17 24.07
N TYR A 34 10.52 -0.29 22.79
CA TYR A 34 10.19 -1.45 21.95
C TYR A 34 11.47 -2.23 21.62
N PRO A 35 11.44 -3.57 21.69
CA PRO A 35 12.52 -4.40 21.14
C PRO A 35 12.59 -4.28 19.60
N MET A 36 13.59 -4.92 19.00
CA MET A 36 13.49 -5.25 17.58
C MET A 36 12.33 -6.24 17.36
N ASN A 37 11.57 -6.04 16.29
CA ASN A 37 10.37 -6.81 16.04
C ASN A 37 10.75 -8.22 15.54
N TRP A 38 10.41 -9.24 16.33
CA TRP A 38 10.56 -10.65 15.97
C TRP A 38 9.23 -11.21 15.48
N SER A 39 9.23 -11.74 14.26
CA SER A 39 8.09 -12.47 13.71
C SER A 39 8.12 -13.93 14.14
N PHE A 40 7.08 -14.39 14.82
CA PHE A 40 6.91 -15.80 15.13
C PHE A 40 6.49 -16.62 13.90
N ASP A 41 5.79 -16.02 12.94
CA ASP A 41 5.33 -16.70 11.74
C ASP A 41 6.47 -16.88 10.72
N GLU A 42 7.30 -15.85 10.56
CA GLU A 42 8.44 -15.89 9.63
C GLU A 42 9.73 -16.41 10.29
N HIS A 43 9.71 -16.63 11.61
CA HIS A 43 10.87 -17.03 12.41
C HIS A 43 12.11 -16.16 12.21
N ARG A 44 11.92 -14.83 12.15
CA ARG A 44 12.99 -13.86 11.89
C ARG A 44 12.70 -12.46 12.43
N PHE A 45 13.74 -11.64 12.55
CA PHE A 45 13.61 -10.20 12.77
C PHE A 45 13.11 -9.47 11.53
N LEU A 46 12.19 -8.52 11.73
CA LEU A 46 11.51 -7.78 10.66
C LEU A 46 12.13 -6.40 10.40
N PHE A 47 12.60 -6.25 9.16
CA PHE A 47 13.17 -5.10 8.44
C PHE A 47 12.17 -4.33 7.54
N ASP A 48 12.16 -2.99 7.51
CA ASP A 48 11.67 -2.21 6.34
C ASP A 48 12.81 -1.94 5.34
N LEU A 49 13.77 -2.88 5.24
CA LEU A 49 14.93 -2.85 4.35
C LEU A 49 15.29 -4.29 3.92
N PRO A 50 15.98 -4.48 2.79
CA PRO A 50 16.48 -5.79 2.37
C PRO A 50 17.56 -6.34 3.32
N ASP A 51 17.62 -7.68 3.47
CA ASP A 51 18.53 -8.40 4.38
C ASP A 51 20.01 -8.00 4.20
N GLY A 52 20.46 -7.86 2.96
CA GLY A 52 21.83 -7.42 2.67
C GLY A 52 22.16 -6.04 3.24
N GLU A 53 21.23 -5.09 3.14
CA GLU A 53 21.41 -3.74 3.68
C GLU A 53 21.38 -3.75 5.22
N ILE A 54 20.53 -4.60 5.83
CA ILE A 54 20.45 -4.75 7.29
C ILE A 54 21.79 -5.23 7.85
N ILE A 55 22.38 -6.27 7.25
CA ILE A 55 23.67 -6.83 7.68
C ILE A 55 24.80 -5.80 7.52
N GLU A 56 24.81 -5.02 6.44
CA GLU A 56 25.77 -3.93 6.27
C GLU A 56 25.62 -2.82 7.32
N LEU A 57 24.39 -2.44 7.64
CA LEU A 57 24.12 -1.47 8.71
C LEU A 57 24.55 -2.00 10.07
N ALA A 58 24.28 -3.28 10.35
CA ALA A 58 24.67 -3.94 11.59
C ALA A 58 26.19 -3.90 11.79
N LYS A 59 26.96 -4.25 10.75
CA LYS A 59 28.43 -4.13 10.73
C LYS A 59 28.92 -2.71 11.03
N LYS A 60 28.23 -1.68 10.49
CA LYS A 60 28.58 -0.27 10.69
C LYS A 60 28.30 0.23 12.12
N CYS A 61 27.38 -0.43 12.86
CA CYS A 61 27.04 -0.04 14.23
C CYS A 61 28.15 -0.35 15.25
N LYS A 62 29.05 -1.30 14.95
CA LYS A 62 30.20 -1.69 15.78
C LYS A 62 29.84 -1.92 17.27
N LEU A 63 28.73 -2.60 17.51
CA LEU A 63 28.30 -2.96 18.87
C LEU A 63 29.17 -4.09 19.44
N SER A 64 29.20 -4.20 20.76
CA SER A 64 30.00 -5.18 21.49
C SER A 64 29.11 -6.04 22.37
N TYR A 65 29.52 -7.27 22.67
CA TYR A 65 28.76 -8.16 23.56
C TYR A 65 28.60 -7.52 24.94
N GLU A 66 27.37 -7.49 25.46
CA GLU A 66 27.06 -6.88 26.75
C GLU A 66 27.38 -7.78 27.93
N ASP A 67 27.22 -9.10 27.75
CA ASP A 67 27.32 -10.13 28.79
C ASP A 67 27.98 -11.41 28.24
N GLY A 68 28.32 -12.35 29.12
CA GLY A 68 28.96 -13.63 28.79
C GLY A 68 30.49 -13.57 28.70
N GLU A 69 31.11 -14.65 28.21
CA GLU A 69 32.57 -14.79 28.09
C GLU A 69 33.19 -13.82 27.08
N ASP A 70 32.42 -13.41 26.09
CA ASP A 70 32.85 -12.47 25.04
C ASP A 70 32.55 -11.00 25.35
N LYS A 71 32.14 -10.69 26.59
CA LYS A 71 31.81 -9.32 27.03
C LYS A 71 32.89 -8.32 26.62
N GLY A 72 32.47 -7.24 25.95
CA GLY A 72 33.35 -6.19 25.46
C GLY A 72 34.05 -6.47 24.12
N LYS A 73 33.96 -7.69 23.57
CA LYS A 73 34.40 -7.97 22.19
C LYS A 73 33.35 -7.45 21.19
N ALA A 74 33.81 -7.08 19.99
CA ALA A 74 32.92 -6.62 18.93
C ALA A 74 32.07 -7.77 18.38
N ILE A 75 30.78 -7.52 18.16
CA ILE A 75 29.88 -8.48 17.52
C ILE A 75 30.12 -8.43 16.02
N THR A 76 30.45 -9.57 15.42
CA THR A 76 30.81 -9.68 13.98
C THR A 76 29.88 -10.59 13.18
N THR A 77 29.12 -11.43 13.88
CA THR A 77 28.09 -12.31 13.33
C THR A 77 26.72 -11.70 13.54
N PHE A 78 25.88 -11.72 12.51
CA PHE A 78 24.52 -11.19 12.54
C PHE A 78 23.60 -12.20 11.87
N ASP A 79 22.70 -12.80 12.63
CA ASP A 79 21.71 -13.75 12.11
C ASP A 79 20.29 -13.22 12.34
N LEU A 80 19.61 -12.90 11.24
CA LEU A 80 18.23 -12.41 11.26
C LEU A 80 17.22 -13.50 11.68
N ASN A 81 17.58 -14.77 11.52
CA ASN A 81 16.72 -15.92 11.82
C ASN A 81 17.00 -16.50 13.20
N HIS A 82 17.92 -15.92 13.97
CA HIS A 82 18.22 -16.35 15.33
C HIS A 82 17.60 -15.39 16.35
N ARG A 83 16.55 -15.83 17.04
CA ARG A 83 15.81 -15.01 18.00
C ARG A 83 16.67 -14.43 19.12
N GLU A 84 17.72 -15.15 19.53
CA GLU A 84 18.62 -14.78 20.62
C GLU A 84 19.91 -14.13 20.09
N ASP A 85 19.91 -13.68 18.83
CA ASP A 85 21.07 -13.02 18.23
C ASP A 85 21.55 -11.86 19.13
N PRO A 86 22.85 -11.85 19.49
CA PRO A 86 23.42 -10.94 20.47
C PRO A 86 23.39 -9.49 19.99
N PHE A 87 23.41 -9.26 18.67
CA PHE A 87 23.30 -7.93 18.11
C PHE A 87 21.86 -7.46 18.19
N PHE A 88 20.89 -8.18 17.61
CA PHE A 88 19.50 -7.72 17.54
C PHE A 88 18.79 -7.60 18.90
N ASN A 89 19.31 -8.26 19.94
CA ASN A 89 18.82 -8.15 21.32
C ASN A 89 19.56 -7.13 22.20
N HIS A 90 20.64 -6.51 21.69
CA HIS A 90 21.46 -5.56 22.43
C HIS A 90 20.63 -4.39 23.00
N SER A 91 20.95 -3.91 24.21
CA SER A 91 20.25 -2.80 24.87
C SER A 91 20.20 -1.51 24.03
N ARG A 92 21.17 -1.27 23.13
CA ARG A 92 21.24 -0.13 22.23
C ARG A 92 20.30 -0.24 21.02
N LEU A 93 19.79 -1.44 20.73
CA LEU A 93 18.80 -1.71 19.69
C LEU A 93 17.35 -1.69 20.22
N ARG A 94 17.16 -1.10 21.40
CA ARG A 94 15.84 -0.82 21.97
C ARG A 94 15.34 0.53 21.45
N ILE A 95 14.20 0.53 20.77
CA ILE A 95 13.57 1.70 20.19
C ILE A 95 12.85 2.46 21.29
N LYS A 96 13.42 3.58 21.73
CA LYS A 96 12.86 4.45 22.77
C LYS A 96 12.08 5.59 22.11
N ILE A 97 10.80 5.70 22.46
CA ILE A 97 9.89 6.70 21.90
C ILE A 97 9.16 7.39 23.04
N THR A 98 9.14 8.70 23.02
CA THR A 98 8.37 9.54 23.95
C THR A 98 6.98 9.82 23.39
N ASP A 99 6.04 10.22 24.25
CA ASP A 99 4.71 10.63 23.77
C ASP A 99 4.74 11.94 22.95
N ASP A 100 5.85 12.67 23.01
CA ASP A 100 6.17 13.81 22.15
C ASP A 100 6.87 13.37 20.85
N ILE A 101 7.48 14.30 20.12
CA ILE A 101 8.17 14.02 18.86
C ILE A 101 9.54 13.37 19.15
N THR A 102 9.67 12.08 18.82
CA THR A 102 10.96 11.39 18.77
C THR A 102 11.60 11.59 17.40
N THR A 103 12.91 11.82 17.36
CA THR A 103 13.63 12.13 16.12
C THR A 103 14.71 11.10 15.85
N PHE A 104 14.78 10.61 14.61
CA PHE A 104 15.78 9.68 14.11
C PHE A 104 16.64 10.35 13.04
N ASN A 105 17.95 10.33 13.24
CA ASN A 105 18.94 10.76 12.26
C ASN A 105 19.39 9.57 11.42
N THR A 106 18.84 9.46 10.21
CA THR A 106 19.12 8.32 9.31
C THR A 106 20.56 8.24 8.80
N LYS A 107 21.42 9.24 9.05
CA LYS A 107 22.87 9.14 8.82
C LYS A 107 23.56 8.24 9.82
N ASN A 108 23.03 8.15 11.04
CA ASN A 108 23.53 7.25 12.06
C ASN A 108 23.05 5.82 11.72
N PRO A 109 23.95 4.86 11.43
CA PRO A 109 23.55 3.50 11.07
C PRO A 109 22.66 2.84 12.11
N LEU A 110 22.89 3.12 13.40
CA LEU A 110 22.10 2.58 14.49
C LEU A 110 20.66 3.13 14.46
N GLU A 111 20.50 4.44 14.31
CA GLU A 111 19.18 5.07 14.26
C GLU A 111 18.41 4.72 12.98
N LYS A 112 19.11 4.56 11.84
CA LYS A 112 18.50 4.05 10.61
C LYS A 112 17.98 2.63 10.80
N LEU A 113 18.74 1.77 11.48
CA LEU A 113 18.34 0.40 11.79
C LEU A 113 17.16 0.36 12.78
N LEU A 114 17.21 1.17 13.85
CA LEU A 114 16.11 1.35 14.81
C LEU A 114 14.82 1.78 14.11
N LEU A 115 14.89 2.79 13.24
CA LEU A 115 13.73 3.29 12.48
C LEU A 115 13.18 2.22 11.53
N SER A 116 14.05 1.48 10.84
CA SER A 116 13.65 0.39 9.94
C SER A 116 12.92 -0.72 10.67
N GLY A 117 13.43 -1.16 11.84
CA GLY A 117 12.75 -2.14 12.68
C GLY A 117 11.42 -1.61 13.22
N PHE A 118 11.38 -0.33 13.63
CA PHE A 118 10.17 0.30 14.14
C PHE A 118 9.02 0.35 13.14
N LYS A 119 9.33 0.60 11.85
CA LYS A 119 8.35 0.64 10.75
C LYS A 119 7.60 -0.67 10.53
N THR A 120 8.09 -1.79 11.05
CA THR A 120 7.47 -3.11 10.87
C THR A 120 6.37 -3.42 11.89
N TYR A 121 6.23 -2.60 12.94
CA TYR A 121 5.19 -2.80 13.93
C TYR A 121 3.79 -2.51 13.35
N PRO A 122 2.78 -3.36 13.63
CA PRO A 122 1.44 -3.23 13.05
C PRO A 122 0.65 -2.01 13.55
N PHE A 123 1.18 -1.28 14.55
CA PHE A 123 0.58 -0.07 15.10
C PHE A 123 1.29 1.21 14.66
N VAL A 124 2.24 1.12 13.72
CA VAL A 124 3.01 2.26 13.20
C VAL A 124 2.53 2.58 11.79
N ALA A 125 2.00 3.78 11.59
CA ALA A 125 1.70 4.29 10.25
C ALA A 125 2.97 4.88 9.63
N LYS A 126 3.26 4.52 8.38
CA LYS A 126 4.50 4.95 7.70
C LYS A 126 4.46 6.42 7.25
N SER A 127 3.27 7.01 7.21
CA SER A 127 3.01 8.41 6.89
C SER A 127 1.67 8.86 7.47
N GLU A 128 1.39 10.15 7.42
CA GLU A 128 0.12 10.70 7.89
C GLU A 128 -1.08 10.25 7.02
N SER A 129 -0.85 9.98 5.74
CA SER A 129 -1.87 9.42 4.84
C SER A 129 -2.17 7.95 5.10
N ASP A 130 -1.19 7.20 5.63
CA ASP A 130 -1.33 5.77 5.91
C ASP A 130 -2.11 5.46 7.20
N LYS A 131 -2.45 6.50 7.98
CA LYS A 131 -3.21 6.38 9.23
C LYS A 131 -4.51 5.60 9.08
N THR A 132 -5.21 5.75 7.95
CA THR A 132 -6.50 5.10 7.71
C THR A 132 -6.38 3.62 7.36
N ASN A 133 -5.20 3.18 6.93
CA ASN A 133 -4.97 1.80 6.49
C ASN A 133 -4.56 0.88 7.65
N VAL A 134 -4.12 1.47 8.76
CA VAL A 134 -3.62 0.75 9.92
C VAL A 134 -4.72 0.73 11.00
N ALA A 135 -5.24 -0.46 11.29
CA ALA A 135 -6.43 -0.63 12.15
C ALA A 135 -6.26 -0.14 13.59
N SER A 136 -5.03 0.02 14.10
CA SER A 136 -4.76 0.44 15.48
C SER A 136 -3.48 1.28 15.57
N VAL A 137 -3.46 2.41 14.85
CA VAL A 137 -2.30 3.33 14.86
C VAL A 137 -2.05 3.89 16.26
N LYS A 138 -0.85 3.67 16.77
CA LYS A 138 -0.31 4.34 17.97
C LYS A 138 0.70 5.41 17.61
N TRP A 139 1.50 5.18 16.57
CA TRP A 139 2.59 6.06 16.17
C TRP A 139 2.54 6.35 14.68
N VAL A 140 3.00 7.54 14.31
CA VAL A 140 3.06 7.94 12.91
C VAL A 140 4.42 8.53 12.62
N ILE A 141 4.98 8.10 11.50
CA ILE A 141 6.26 8.57 10.99
C ILE A 141 6.01 9.78 10.09
N ILE A 142 6.75 10.84 10.35
CA ILE A 142 6.77 12.08 9.58
C ILE A 142 8.16 12.19 8.97
N ASP A 143 8.24 11.90 7.68
CA ASP A 143 9.41 12.13 6.86
C ASP A 143 9.07 13.23 5.86
N LYS A 144 9.65 14.42 6.04
CA LYS A 144 9.31 15.60 5.23
C LYS A 144 9.69 15.42 3.75
N GLU A 145 10.76 14.67 3.47
CA GLU A 145 11.20 14.41 2.09
C GLU A 145 10.22 13.45 1.42
N LEU A 146 9.82 12.39 2.13
CA LEU A 146 8.85 11.43 1.64
C LEU A 146 7.45 12.05 1.50
N GLU A 147 7.00 12.88 2.45
CA GLU A 147 5.74 13.62 2.34
C GLU A 147 5.73 14.59 1.16
N ALA A 148 6.85 15.27 0.89
CA ALA A 148 6.97 16.14 -0.27
C ALA A 148 6.88 15.35 -1.58
N ALA A 149 7.59 14.22 -1.66
CA ALA A 149 7.55 13.33 -2.82
C ALA A 149 6.16 12.71 -3.03
N ASP A 150 5.45 12.34 -1.97
CA ASP A 150 4.10 11.80 -2.03
C ASP A 150 3.08 12.88 -2.43
N LYS A 151 3.23 14.11 -1.93
CA LYS A 151 2.42 15.26 -2.37
C LYS A 151 2.64 15.57 -3.84
N GLU A 152 3.90 15.59 -4.29
CA GLU A 152 4.25 15.80 -5.69
C GLU A 152 3.67 14.69 -6.57
N ARG A 153 3.83 13.42 -6.18
CA ARG A 153 3.25 12.28 -6.87
C ARG A 153 1.72 12.36 -6.91
N GLY A 154 1.09 12.74 -5.81
CA GLY A 154 -0.36 12.95 -5.72
C GLY A 154 -0.84 14.03 -6.69
N TYR A 155 -0.13 15.16 -6.74
CA TYR A 155 -0.39 16.25 -7.68
C TYR A 155 -0.19 15.82 -9.14
N LEU A 156 0.91 15.11 -9.45
CA LEU A 156 1.17 14.60 -10.80
C LEU A 156 0.10 13.59 -11.24
N ASN A 157 -0.32 12.71 -10.34
CA ASN A 157 -1.41 11.77 -10.60
C ASN A 157 -2.73 12.52 -10.87
N GLU A 158 -3.06 13.55 -10.08
CA GLU A 158 -4.24 14.37 -10.33
C GLU A 158 -4.18 15.10 -11.66
N LYS A 159 -3.06 15.76 -11.96
CA LYS A 159 -2.84 16.42 -13.24
C LYS A 159 -3.00 15.45 -14.41
N THR A 160 -2.47 14.24 -14.27
CA THR A 160 -2.58 13.18 -15.29
C THR A 160 -4.02 12.70 -15.44
N VAL A 161 -4.74 12.51 -14.34
CA VAL A 161 -6.18 12.19 -14.38
C VAL A 161 -6.94 13.27 -15.14
N TRP A 162 -6.71 14.54 -14.82
CA TRP A 162 -7.40 15.66 -15.47
C TRP A 162 -7.13 15.72 -16.98
N LYS A 163 -5.91 15.40 -17.44
CA LYS A 163 -5.60 15.33 -18.88
C LYS A 163 -6.48 14.36 -19.65
N PHE A 164 -6.89 13.25 -19.04
CA PHE A 164 -7.80 12.29 -19.68
C PHE A 164 -9.22 12.85 -19.91
N PHE A 165 -9.60 13.94 -19.25
CA PHE A 165 -10.91 14.58 -19.39
C PHE A 165 -10.85 15.89 -20.17
N THR A 166 -9.80 16.69 -19.96
CA THR A 166 -9.67 18.06 -20.48
C THR A 166 -8.51 18.27 -21.45
N GLY A 167 -7.72 17.23 -21.73
CA GLY A 167 -6.57 17.28 -22.62
C GLY A 167 -6.95 17.42 -24.10
N THR A 168 -5.93 17.37 -24.95
CA THR A 168 -6.11 17.41 -26.42
C THR A 168 -6.85 16.17 -26.92
N ASP A 169 -7.41 16.21 -28.14
CA ASP A 169 -8.21 15.09 -28.72
C ASP A 169 -7.50 13.71 -28.70
N LYS A 170 -6.16 13.70 -28.65
CA LYS A 170 -5.36 12.46 -28.56
C LYS A 170 -5.22 11.92 -27.14
N GLU A 171 -5.29 12.78 -26.13
CA GLU A 171 -5.13 12.42 -24.71
C GLU A 171 -6.50 12.21 -24.03
N ARG A 172 -7.54 12.87 -24.56
CA ARG A 172 -8.89 12.82 -24.01
C ARG A 172 -9.52 11.44 -24.24
N LEU A 173 -10.12 10.90 -23.18
CA LEU A 173 -10.87 9.65 -23.27
C LEU A 173 -12.09 9.84 -24.16
N THR A 174 -12.27 8.92 -25.11
CA THR A 174 -13.52 8.83 -25.85
C THR A 174 -14.63 8.25 -24.96
N PRO A 175 -15.92 8.50 -25.26
CA PRO A 175 -17.02 7.90 -24.50
C PRO A 175 -16.96 6.36 -24.43
N SER A 176 -16.47 5.73 -25.52
CA SER A 176 -16.24 4.28 -25.56
C SER A 176 -15.17 3.83 -24.55
N MET A 177 -14.06 4.55 -24.47
CA MET A 177 -12.99 4.26 -23.50
C MET A 177 -13.48 4.46 -22.06
N MET A 178 -14.21 5.55 -21.78
CA MET A 178 -14.78 5.80 -20.44
C MET A 178 -15.70 4.65 -20.01
N ARG A 179 -16.57 4.19 -20.92
CA ARG A 179 -17.47 3.05 -20.68
C ARG A 179 -16.68 1.76 -20.40
N ASN A 180 -15.65 1.49 -21.20
CA ASN A 180 -14.81 0.30 -21.00
C ASN A 180 -14.06 0.34 -19.67
N ILE A 181 -13.53 1.50 -19.27
CA ILE A 181 -12.88 1.69 -17.97
C ILE A 181 -13.88 1.42 -16.85
N LEU A 182 -15.09 1.98 -16.91
CA LEU A 182 -16.14 1.75 -15.91
C LEU A 182 -16.52 0.26 -15.78
N PHE A 183 -16.66 -0.47 -16.89
CA PHE A 183 -16.87 -1.92 -16.82
C PHE A 183 -15.66 -2.66 -16.23
N ALA A 184 -14.43 -2.25 -16.59
CA ALA A 184 -13.20 -2.84 -16.06
C ALA A 184 -12.98 -2.59 -14.55
N PHE A 185 -13.71 -1.64 -13.94
CA PHE A 185 -13.76 -1.52 -12.48
C PHE A 185 -14.38 -2.76 -11.81
N ASN A 186 -15.17 -3.56 -12.54
CA ASN A 186 -15.87 -4.77 -12.05
C ASN A 186 -16.80 -4.49 -10.86
N ASP A 187 -17.36 -3.28 -10.79
CA ASP A 187 -18.28 -2.87 -9.74
C ASP A 187 -19.73 -3.10 -10.21
N LYS A 188 -20.49 -3.91 -9.47
CA LYS A 188 -21.89 -4.21 -9.76
C LYS A 188 -22.82 -3.02 -9.54
N ALA A 189 -22.39 -2.02 -8.75
CA ALA A 189 -23.16 -0.79 -8.54
C ALA A 189 -23.14 0.14 -9.75
N ILE A 190 -22.23 -0.08 -10.72
CA ILE A 190 -22.14 0.71 -11.94
C ILE A 190 -23.20 0.19 -12.92
N ALA A 191 -24.34 0.88 -12.98
CA ALA A 191 -25.38 0.67 -13.98
C ALA A 191 -25.20 1.66 -15.13
N ILE A 192 -24.59 1.21 -16.23
CA ILE A 192 -24.41 2.01 -17.45
C ILE A 192 -24.87 1.21 -18.67
N SER A 193 -25.43 1.91 -19.65
CA SER A 193 -25.90 1.37 -20.92
C SER A 193 -25.07 1.90 -22.10
N ASP A 194 -25.30 1.35 -23.29
CA ASP A 194 -24.72 1.87 -24.52
C ASP A 194 -25.24 3.28 -24.87
N THR A 195 -26.40 3.66 -24.33
CA THR A 195 -27.05 4.97 -24.51
C THR A 195 -26.70 6.00 -23.43
N THR A 196 -25.89 5.63 -22.44
CA THR A 196 -25.49 6.57 -21.37
C THR A 196 -24.71 7.73 -21.96
N ALA A 197 -25.13 8.96 -21.63
CA ALA A 197 -24.54 10.20 -22.14
C ALA A 197 -23.06 10.34 -21.70
N PRO A 198 -22.18 10.92 -22.55
CA PRO A 198 -20.77 11.12 -22.23
C PRO A 198 -20.53 11.82 -20.89
N GLU A 199 -21.32 12.84 -20.57
CA GLU A 199 -21.19 13.63 -19.34
C GLU A 199 -21.52 12.79 -18.10
N ALA A 200 -22.48 11.85 -18.22
CA ALA A 200 -22.82 10.92 -17.15
C ALA A 200 -21.70 9.87 -16.94
N LEU A 201 -21.06 9.41 -18.02
CA LEU A 201 -19.90 8.51 -17.93
C LEU A 201 -18.73 9.20 -17.23
N GLU A 202 -18.45 10.45 -17.59
CA GLU A 202 -17.41 11.28 -16.96
C GLU A 202 -17.69 11.49 -15.47
N ALA A 203 -18.92 11.89 -15.11
CA ALA A 203 -19.30 12.11 -13.72
C ALA A 203 -19.18 10.83 -12.86
N LEU A 204 -19.62 9.69 -13.38
CA LEU A 204 -19.49 8.39 -12.71
C LEU A 204 -18.02 8.00 -12.52
N LEU A 205 -17.18 8.21 -13.54
CA LEU A 205 -15.77 7.86 -13.49
C LEU A 205 -15.02 8.75 -12.49
N MET A 206 -15.30 10.06 -12.48
CA MET A 206 -14.75 11.01 -11.51
C MET A 206 -15.20 10.71 -10.08
N SER A 207 -16.45 10.28 -9.89
CA SER A 207 -16.94 9.81 -8.60
C SER A 207 -16.15 8.59 -8.12
N LYS A 208 -15.95 7.60 -8.99
CA LYS A 208 -15.17 6.38 -8.67
C LYS A 208 -13.71 6.68 -8.34
N ILE A 209 -13.06 7.57 -9.09
CA ILE A 209 -11.68 7.98 -8.85
C ILE A 209 -11.51 8.63 -7.47
N LYS A 210 -12.52 9.39 -7.00
CA LYS A 210 -12.50 10.11 -5.72
C LYS A 210 -12.92 9.25 -4.53
N GLU A 211 -13.55 8.09 -4.75
CA GLU A 211 -13.92 7.20 -3.66
C GLU A 211 -12.66 6.74 -2.89
N PRO A 212 -12.60 6.90 -1.55
CA PRO A 212 -11.46 6.50 -0.73
C PRO A 212 -11.36 4.97 -0.56
N LYS A 213 -12.17 4.19 -1.28
CA LYS A 213 -12.17 2.73 -1.20
C LYS A 213 -10.94 2.18 -1.91
N HIS A 214 -10.18 1.37 -1.17
CA HIS A 214 -9.18 0.47 -1.72
C HIS A 214 -9.85 -0.86 -2.08
N LEU A 215 -9.93 -1.16 -3.37
CA LEU A 215 -10.33 -2.49 -3.86
C LEU A 215 -9.05 -3.32 -4.02
N GLY A 216 -8.57 -3.93 -2.94
CA GLY A 216 -7.31 -4.68 -2.90
C GLY A 216 -6.11 -3.81 -2.52
N LYS A 217 -4.97 -3.96 -3.21
CA LYS A 217 -3.69 -3.27 -2.90
C LYS A 217 -3.54 -1.89 -3.55
N MET A 218 -4.49 -1.44 -4.38
CA MET A 218 -4.42 -0.17 -5.12
C MET A 218 -5.65 0.70 -4.86
N SER A 219 -5.46 2.01 -4.85
CA SER A 219 -6.55 2.99 -4.82
C SER A 219 -7.33 3.00 -6.15
N ASN A 220 -8.58 3.48 -6.13
CA ASN A 220 -9.36 3.64 -7.36
C ASN A 220 -8.70 4.60 -8.37
N LYS A 221 -7.99 5.63 -7.87
CA LYS A 221 -7.22 6.57 -8.70
C LYS A 221 -6.08 5.85 -9.44
N GLU A 222 -5.32 5.01 -8.75
CA GLU A 222 -4.24 4.21 -9.37
C GLU A 222 -4.81 3.19 -10.37
N LYS A 223 -5.90 2.52 -10.01
CA LYS A 223 -6.59 1.58 -10.90
C LYS A 223 -7.07 2.28 -12.17
N PHE A 224 -7.64 3.48 -12.06
CA PHE A 224 -8.01 4.29 -13.21
C PHE A 224 -6.81 4.59 -14.11
N LEU A 225 -5.69 5.04 -13.54
CA LEU A 225 -4.49 5.37 -14.32
C LEU A 225 -3.96 4.16 -15.08
N VAL A 226 -3.93 2.99 -14.45
CA VAL A 226 -3.54 1.72 -15.12
C VAL A 226 -4.48 1.40 -16.27
N LEU A 227 -5.80 1.52 -16.07
CA LEU A 227 -6.78 1.23 -17.12
C LEU A 227 -6.73 2.25 -18.27
N ALA A 228 -6.58 3.54 -17.96
CA ALA A 228 -6.54 4.62 -18.95
C ALA A 228 -5.25 4.61 -19.80
N THR A 229 -4.17 4.02 -19.29
CA THR A 229 -2.88 3.87 -20.00
C THR A 229 -2.68 2.49 -20.62
N SER A 230 -3.58 1.54 -20.37
CA SER A 230 -3.52 0.19 -20.94
C SER A 230 -3.77 0.19 -22.46
N SER A 231 -3.27 -0.84 -23.14
CA SER A 231 -3.54 -1.04 -24.56
C SER A 231 -5.04 -1.19 -24.84
N LYS A 232 -5.52 -0.70 -25.99
CA LYS A 232 -6.94 -0.77 -26.36
C LYS A 232 -7.50 -2.20 -26.25
N GLU A 233 -6.77 -3.18 -26.77
CA GLU A 233 -7.13 -4.59 -26.71
C GLU A 233 -7.27 -5.08 -25.25
N GLU A 234 -6.32 -4.74 -24.38
CA GLU A 234 -6.40 -5.12 -22.97
C GLU A 234 -7.59 -4.48 -22.26
N LEU A 235 -7.84 -3.19 -22.51
CA LEU A 235 -8.98 -2.48 -21.95
C LEU A 235 -10.31 -3.12 -22.42
N GLU A 236 -10.40 -3.52 -23.68
CA GLU A 236 -11.58 -4.21 -24.24
C GLU A 236 -11.81 -5.57 -23.59
N ILE A 237 -10.76 -6.37 -23.38
CA ILE A 237 -10.88 -7.67 -22.68
C ILE A 237 -11.33 -7.45 -21.22
N ARG A 238 -10.72 -6.49 -20.51
CA ARG A 238 -11.11 -6.17 -19.13
C ARG A 238 -12.55 -5.68 -19.05
N ALA A 239 -13.00 -4.86 -20.01
CA ALA A 239 -14.37 -4.41 -20.11
C ALA A 239 -15.35 -5.56 -20.42
N LEU A 240 -14.98 -6.48 -21.32
CA LEU A 240 -15.76 -7.68 -21.62
C LEU A 240 -15.96 -8.53 -20.37
N MET A 241 -14.89 -8.76 -19.60
CA MET A 241 -14.97 -9.50 -18.33
C MET A 241 -15.91 -8.82 -17.32
N GLY A 242 -15.84 -7.48 -17.21
CA GLY A 242 -16.75 -6.72 -16.34
C GLY A 242 -18.21 -6.82 -16.76
N LYS A 243 -18.49 -6.70 -18.06
CA LYS A 243 -19.84 -6.91 -18.61
C LYS A 243 -20.34 -8.33 -18.35
N ALA A 244 -19.51 -9.32 -18.64
CA ALA A 244 -19.84 -10.73 -18.42
C ALA A 244 -20.10 -11.03 -16.93
N LEU A 245 -19.35 -10.39 -16.03
CA LEU A 245 -19.53 -10.55 -14.58
C LEU A 245 -20.85 -9.93 -14.10
N GLN A 246 -21.18 -8.73 -14.59
CA GLN A 246 -22.45 -8.07 -14.28
C GLN A 246 -23.66 -8.85 -14.81
N ARG A 247 -23.54 -9.49 -15.98
CA ARG A 247 -24.57 -10.33 -16.61
C ARG A 247 -24.61 -11.77 -16.07
N GLY A 248 -23.75 -12.11 -15.11
CA GLY A 248 -23.66 -13.46 -14.53
C GLY A 248 -23.21 -14.55 -15.50
N ILE A 249 -22.58 -14.18 -16.62
CA ILE A 249 -22.00 -15.11 -17.61
C ILE A 249 -20.71 -15.71 -17.05
N VAL A 250 -19.86 -14.87 -16.47
CA VAL A 250 -18.68 -15.31 -15.72
C VAL A 250 -18.92 -15.15 -14.23
N ARG A 251 -18.26 -15.99 -13.44
CA ARG A 251 -18.29 -15.94 -11.98
C ARG A 251 -16.91 -15.65 -11.44
N LYS A 252 -16.86 -14.91 -10.33
CA LYS A 252 -15.63 -14.61 -9.61
C LYS A 252 -15.75 -15.13 -8.17
N THR A 253 -14.77 -15.91 -7.73
CA THR A 253 -14.68 -16.43 -6.35
C THR A 253 -13.30 -16.10 -5.79
N GLY A 254 -13.24 -15.13 -4.88
CA GLY A 254 -11.97 -14.51 -4.51
C GLY A 254 -11.35 -13.80 -5.72
N GLU A 255 -10.13 -14.15 -6.09
CA GLU A 255 -9.46 -13.63 -7.30
C GLU A 255 -9.68 -14.49 -8.56
N LYS A 256 -10.21 -15.71 -8.38
CA LYS A 256 -10.36 -16.72 -9.43
C LYS A 256 -11.55 -16.43 -10.32
N TRP A 257 -11.38 -16.62 -11.63
CA TRP A 257 -12.39 -16.40 -12.65
C TRP A 257 -12.86 -17.71 -13.28
N PHE A 258 -14.16 -17.82 -13.51
CA PHE A 258 -14.81 -19.01 -14.05
C PHE A 258 -15.78 -18.66 -15.18
N TYR A 259 -15.83 -19.51 -16.19
CA TYR A 259 -16.79 -19.44 -17.29
C TYR A 259 -17.34 -20.84 -17.56
N ALA A 260 -18.67 -20.98 -17.65
CA ALA A 260 -19.35 -22.27 -17.79
C ALA A 260 -18.91 -23.35 -16.78
N GLY A 261 -18.56 -22.95 -15.55
CA GLY A 261 -18.06 -23.85 -14.50
C GLY A 261 -16.56 -24.19 -14.58
N ASN A 262 -15.90 -23.89 -15.70
CA ASN A 262 -14.47 -24.09 -15.88
C ASN A 262 -13.68 -22.88 -15.36
N LYS A 263 -12.58 -23.16 -14.67
CA LYS A 263 -11.67 -22.12 -14.19
C LYS A 263 -10.88 -21.55 -15.37
N LEU A 264 -10.94 -20.24 -15.57
CA LEU A 264 -10.14 -19.52 -16.56
C LEU A 264 -8.73 -19.25 -16.02
N ALA A 265 -8.64 -18.56 -14.88
CA ALA A 265 -7.36 -18.25 -14.23
C ALA A 265 -7.53 -17.85 -12.75
N ASP A 266 -6.41 -17.66 -12.04
CA ASP A 266 -6.38 -17.30 -10.62
C ASP A 266 -6.45 -15.80 -10.33
N SER A 267 -6.29 -14.95 -11.36
CA SER A 267 -6.33 -13.49 -11.21
C SER A 267 -6.93 -12.82 -12.43
N THR A 268 -7.26 -11.53 -12.29
CA THR A 268 -7.76 -10.71 -13.41
C THR A 268 -6.71 -10.63 -14.52
N GLU A 269 -5.45 -10.38 -14.16
CA GLU A 269 -4.32 -10.26 -15.08
C GLU A 269 -4.06 -11.58 -15.81
N ALA A 270 -4.09 -12.70 -15.10
CA ALA A 270 -3.93 -14.02 -15.70
C ALA A 270 -5.10 -14.35 -16.64
N THR A 271 -6.32 -13.90 -16.33
CA THR A 271 -7.49 -14.08 -17.20
C THR A 271 -7.37 -13.26 -18.49
N VAL A 272 -6.90 -12.01 -18.39
CA VAL A 272 -6.63 -11.16 -19.56
C VAL A 272 -5.59 -11.83 -20.47
N GLN A 273 -4.47 -12.29 -19.89
CA GLN A 273 -3.43 -12.97 -20.67
C GLN A 273 -3.93 -14.30 -21.26
N PHE A 274 -4.79 -15.03 -20.55
CA PHE A 274 -5.42 -16.25 -21.05
C PHE A 274 -6.26 -15.95 -22.30
N LEU A 275 -7.11 -14.92 -22.27
CA LEU A 275 -8.00 -14.55 -23.38
C LEU A 275 -7.26 -13.93 -24.58
N LYS A 276 -6.05 -13.39 -24.38
CA LYS A 276 -5.18 -12.90 -25.47
C LYS A 276 -4.55 -14.01 -26.30
N LYS A 277 -4.45 -15.24 -25.78
CA LYS A 277 -3.78 -16.34 -26.48
C LYS A 277 -4.64 -16.81 -27.67
N PRO A 278 -4.06 -17.00 -28.88
CA PRO A 278 -4.80 -17.50 -30.04
C PRO A 278 -5.51 -18.84 -29.81
N GLU A 279 -4.89 -19.71 -29.01
CA GLU A 279 -5.43 -21.02 -28.61
C GLU A 279 -6.76 -20.92 -27.84
N ASN A 280 -6.98 -19.80 -27.15
CA ASN A 280 -8.19 -19.54 -26.35
C ASN A 280 -9.19 -18.62 -27.06
N SER A 281 -8.96 -18.33 -28.36
CA SER A 281 -9.81 -17.43 -29.15
C SER A 281 -11.28 -17.88 -29.18
N ALA A 282 -11.55 -19.18 -29.19
CA ALA A 282 -12.91 -19.72 -29.10
C ALA A 282 -13.64 -19.29 -27.82
N VAL A 283 -12.95 -19.29 -26.67
CA VAL A 283 -13.52 -18.85 -25.38
C VAL A 283 -13.80 -17.35 -25.42
N TYR A 284 -12.88 -16.57 -25.99
CA TYR A 284 -13.04 -15.12 -26.14
C TYR A 284 -14.24 -14.76 -27.02
N VAL A 285 -14.39 -15.43 -28.18
CA VAL A 285 -15.51 -15.23 -29.10
C VAL A 285 -16.84 -15.62 -28.44
N ALA A 286 -16.91 -16.79 -27.81
CA ALA A 286 -18.12 -17.23 -27.11
C ALA A 286 -18.55 -16.27 -26.00
N LEU A 287 -17.59 -15.78 -25.20
CA LEU A 287 -17.86 -14.76 -24.17
C LEU A 287 -18.42 -13.47 -24.77
N LYS A 288 -17.86 -13.03 -25.90
CA LYS A 288 -18.30 -11.80 -26.59
C LYS A 288 -19.73 -11.95 -27.10
N GLU A 289 -20.04 -13.06 -27.76
CA GLU A 289 -21.37 -13.38 -28.27
C GLU A 289 -22.41 -13.50 -27.15
N GLU A 290 -22.11 -14.22 -26.08
CA GLU A 290 -23.02 -14.37 -24.94
C GLU A 290 -23.30 -13.03 -24.25
N VAL A 291 -22.28 -12.18 -24.12
CA VAL A 291 -22.47 -10.83 -23.63
C VAL A 291 -23.43 -10.11 -24.56
N GLU A 292 -23.17 -10.03 -25.87
CA GLU A 292 -24.05 -9.32 -26.81
C GLU A 292 -25.49 -9.85 -26.85
N PHE A 293 -25.70 -11.15 -26.64
CA PHE A 293 -27.03 -11.78 -26.61
C PHE A 293 -27.85 -11.42 -25.37
N LYS A 294 -27.24 -11.34 -24.18
CA LYS A 294 -27.92 -10.99 -22.90
C LYS A 294 -28.05 -9.47 -22.69
N LYS A 295 -28.50 -8.72 -23.69
CA LYS A 295 -28.70 -7.25 -23.58
C LYS A 295 -29.67 -6.84 -22.49
#